data_AF-A0A1S9CZ66-F1
#
_entry.id   AF-A0A1S9CZ66-F1
#
_cell.length_a   1.000
_cell.length_b   1.000
_cell.length_c   1.000
_cell.angle_alpha   90.00
_cell.angle_beta   90.00
_cell.angle_gamma   90.00
#
_symmetry.space_group_name_H-M   'P 1'
#
loop_
_entity.id
_entity.type
_entity.pdbx_description
1 polymer ?
#
loop_
_entity_poly.entity_id
_entity_poly.type
_entity_poly.pdbx_seq_one_letter_code
_entity_poly.pdbx_strand_id
1 'polypeptide(L)' 'MEYGTEVTARRVRHNGEIKWKGHLVYVSDILAKEPIGMNQIDEFLWDVRYSFHLLGVLDERNQKINPPGQWHGIGRNL' A
#
# COMPACT_ATOMS: atom_id res chain seq x y z
N MET A 1 8.59 4.71 -20.16
CA MET A 1 9.66 3.88 -19.57
C MET A 1 9.07 3.28 -18.32
N GLU A 2 8.74 1.99 -18.33
CA GLU A 2 8.18 1.29 -17.17
C GLU A 2 9.30 1.01 -16.17
N TYR A 3 9.29 1.71 -15.05
CA TYR A 3 10.11 1.32 -13.91
C TYR A 3 9.55 0.02 -13.36
N GLY A 4 10.42 -0.99 -13.28
CA GLY A 4 10.07 -2.33 -12.81
C GLY A 4 9.36 -2.27 -11.46
N THR A 5 8.24 -2.96 -11.35
CA THR A 5 7.52 -3.15 -10.09
C THR A 5 8.36 -4.00 -9.16
N GLU A 6 9.31 -3.38 -8.47
CA GLU A 6 9.94 -4.00 -7.31
C GLU A 6 8.88 -4.18 -6.24
N VAL A 7 8.47 -5.43 -6.03
CA VAL A 7 7.56 -5.79 -4.96
C VAL A 7 8.32 -5.65 -3.64
N THR A 8 7.93 -4.68 -2.82
CA THR A 8 8.44 -4.57 -1.45
C THR A 8 7.55 -5.37 -0.51
N ALA A 9 8.07 -6.46 0.07
CA ALA A 9 7.33 -7.26 1.04
C ALA A 9 7.48 -6.70 2.47
N ARG A 10 6.36 -6.54 3.20
CA ARG A 10 6.34 -6.11 4.60
C ARG A 10 5.52 -7.10 5.44
N ARG A 11 6.00 -7.41 6.64
CA ARG A 11 5.23 -8.19 7.61
C ARG A 11 4.39 -7.26 8.48
N VAL A 12 3.09 -7.55 8.57
CA VAL A 12 2.16 -6.85 9.45
C VAL A 12 2.49 -7.23 10.90
N ARG A 13 2.54 -6.22 11.77
CA ARG A 13 2.81 -6.36 13.20
C ARG A 13 1.59 -6.95 13.92
N HIS A 14 1.73 -7.25 15.20
CA HIS A 14 0.64 -7.83 15.99
C HIS A 14 -0.60 -6.93 16.11
N ASN A 15 -0.44 -5.63 15.87
CA ASN A 15 -1.47 -4.59 15.97
C ASN A 15 -1.96 -4.11 14.59
N GLY A 16 -1.83 -4.94 13.56
CA GLY A 16 -2.35 -4.63 12.22
C GLY A 16 -1.56 -3.61 11.41
N GLU A 17 -0.47 -3.06 11.95
CA GLU A 17 0.35 -2.04 11.29
C GLU A 17 1.56 -2.62 10.55
N ILE A 18 2.07 -1.89 9.58
CA ILE A 18 3.43 -2.04 9.05
C ILE A 18 4.26 -0.80 9.39
N LYS A 19 5.58 -0.98 9.52
CA LYS A 19 6.48 0.17 9.40
C LYS A 19 6.59 0.51 7.91
N TRP A 20 6.57 1.77 7.49
CA TRP A 20 6.79 2.16 6.09
C TRP A 20 7.50 3.52 6.05
N LYS A 21 8.67 3.60 5.40
CA LYS A 21 9.51 4.81 5.33
C LYS A 21 9.59 5.63 6.64
N GLY A 22 9.70 4.96 7.79
CA GLY A 22 9.80 5.60 9.12
C GLY A 22 8.47 5.79 9.86
N HIS A 23 7.33 5.63 9.18
CA HIS A 23 5.99 5.76 9.75
C HIS A 23 5.37 4.40 10.08
N LEU A 24 4.27 4.41 10.86
CA LEU A 24 3.41 3.27 11.08
C LEU A 24 2.14 3.47 10.25
N VAL A 25 1.81 2.47 9.42
CA VAL A 25 0.64 2.48 8.55
C VAL A 25 -0.25 1.31 8.95
N TYR A 26 -1.49 1.59 9.32
CA TYR A 26 -2.47 0.54 9.62
C TYR A 26 -2.91 -0.18 8.33
N VAL A 27 -2.90 -1.52 8.36
CA VAL A 27 -3.35 -2.39 7.27
C VAL A 27 -4.63 -3.11 7.68
N SER A 28 -4.54 -4.00 8.66
CA SER A 28 -5.67 -4.78 9.21
C SER A 28 -5.16 -5.68 10.33
N ASP A 29 -5.88 -5.74 11.44
CA ASP A 29 -5.55 -6.66 12.55
C ASP A 29 -5.71 -8.15 12.16
N ILE A 30 -6.58 -8.45 11.19
CA ILE A 30 -6.79 -9.82 10.69
C ILE A 30 -5.52 -10.36 10.02
N LEU A 31 -4.70 -9.48 9.46
CA LEU A 31 -3.46 -9.84 8.78
C LEU A 31 -2.24 -9.83 9.73
N ALA A 32 -2.44 -9.77 11.05
CA ALA A 32 -1.32 -9.76 12.00
C ALA A 32 -0.34 -10.92 11.75
N LYS A 33 0.95 -10.60 11.67
CA LYS A 33 2.08 -11.49 11.35
C LYS A 33 2.14 -12.01 9.90
N GLU A 34 1.14 -11.71 9.08
CA GLU A 34 1.14 -12.07 7.66
C GLU A 34 2.03 -11.12 6.83
N PRO A 35 2.63 -11.60 5.73
CA PRO A 35 3.30 -10.75 4.76
C PRO A 35 2.29 -10.08 3.81
N ILE A 36 2.56 -8.84 3.45
CA ILE A 36 1.89 -8.12 2.38
C ILE A 36 2.91 -7.64 1.35
N GLY A 37 2.49 -7.54 0.09
CA GLY A 37 3.25 -6.95 -1.00
C GLY A 37 2.87 -5.49 -1.20
N MET A 38 3.87 -4.67 -1.53
CA MET A 38 3.70 -3.28 -1.89
C MET A 38 4.34 -3.02 -3.24
N ASN A 39 3.56 -2.50 -4.19
CA ASN A 39 4.03 -2.15 -5.53
C ASN A 39 3.84 -0.65 -5.74
N GLN A 40 4.90 0.05 -6.12
CA GLN A 40 4.78 1.45 -6.47
C GLN A 40 4.01 1.60 -7.78
N ILE A 41 2.94 2.39 -7.77
CA ILE A 41 2.10 2.66 -8.95
C ILE A 41 2.15 4.13 -9.39
N ASP A 42 2.71 5.01 -8.55
CA ASP A 42 3.00 6.42 -8.82
C ASP A 42 4.04 6.94 -7.80
N GLU A 43 4.49 8.20 -7.91
CA GLU A 43 5.52 8.83 -7.07
C GLU A 43 5.26 8.61 -5.56
N PHE A 44 4.01 8.75 -5.13
CA PHE A 44 3.61 8.61 -3.72
C PHE A 44 2.63 7.48 -3.47
N LEU A 45 2.33 6.66 -4.48
CA LEU A 45 1.20 5.74 -4.44
C LEU A 45 1.66 4.29 -4.55
N TRP A 46 1.16 3.46 -3.64
CA TRP A 46 1.55 2.06 -3.54
C TRP A 46 0.33 1.16 -3.43
N ASP A 47 0.19 0.22 -4.36
CA ASP A 47 -0.72 -0.90 -4.21
C ASP A 47 -0.31 -1.71 -2.98
N VAL A 48 -1.26 -2.00 -2.09
CA VAL A 48 -1.06 -2.87 -0.92
C VAL A 48 -1.84 -4.16 -1.14
N ARG A 49 -1.15 -5.30 -1.18
CA ARG A 49 -1.71 -6.60 -1.56
C ARG A 49 -1.43 -7.69 -0.54
N TYR A 50 -2.40 -8.56 -0.29
CA TYR A 50 -2.18 -9.85 0.37
C TYR A 50 -2.30 -10.95 -0.68
N SER A 51 -1.19 -11.62 -0.99
CA SER A 51 -1.12 -12.52 -2.15
C SER A 51 -1.60 -11.79 -3.42
N PHE A 52 -2.54 -12.36 -4.16
CA PHE A 52 -3.15 -11.75 -5.35
C PHE A 52 -4.24 -10.71 -5.05
N HIS A 53 -4.66 -10.56 -3.78
CA HIS A 53 -5.77 -9.71 -3.40
C HIS A 53 -5.34 -8.27 -3.10
N LEU A 54 -5.93 -7.30 -3.80
CA LEU A 54 -5.71 -5.88 -3.56
C LEU A 54 -6.50 -5.42 -2.32
N LEU A 55 -5.78 -4.99 -1.29
CA LEU A 55 -6.36 -4.47 -0.05
C LEU A 55 -6.70 -2.99 -0.17
N GLY A 56 -5.89 -2.24 -0.91
CA GLY A 56 -6.05 -0.79 -1.09
C GLY A 56 -4.80 -0.15 -1.67
N VAL A 57 -4.79 1.17 -1.69
CA VAL A 57 -3.64 1.96 -2.14
C VAL A 57 -3.18 2.88 -1.03
N LEU A 58 -1.92 2.73 -0.62
CA LEU A 58 -1.26 3.64 0.30
C LEU A 58 -0.92 4.95 -0.42
N ASP A 59 -1.38 6.07 0.14
CA ASP A 59 -0.90 7.40 -0.20
C ASP A 59 0.18 7.80 0.82
N GLU A 60 1.44 7.85 0.37
CA GLU A 60 2.57 8.20 1.24
C GLU A 60 2.49 9.62 1.81
N ARG A 61 1.75 10.53 1.18
CA ARG A 61 1.67 11.92 1.65
C ARG A 61 0.92 12.04 2.97
N ASN A 62 0.01 11.11 3.24
CA ASN A 62 -0.81 11.08 4.46
C ASN A 62 -0.68 9.76 5.24
N GLN A 63 0.09 8.79 4.74
CA GLN A 63 0.34 7.50 5.38
C GLN A 63 -0.95 6.68 5.61
N LYS A 64 -1.93 6.80 4.71
CA LYS A 64 -3.19 6.06 4.77
C LYS A 64 -3.38 5.16 3.57
N ILE A 65 -3.94 3.97 3.83
CA ILE A 65 -4.42 3.06 2.81
C ILE A 65 -5.88 3.42 2.52
N ASN A 66 -6.16 3.79 1.28
CA ASN A 66 -7.51 4.06 0.80
C ASN A 66 -8.08 2.81 0.10
N PRO A 67 -9.40 2.57 0.19
CA PRO A 67 -10.05 1.47 -0.51
C PRO A 67 -9.74 1.47 -2.02
N PRO A 68 -9.67 0.28 -2.65
CA PRO A 68 -9.53 0.18 -4.08
C PRO A 68 -10.71 0.91 -4.76
N GLY A 69 -10.44 1.98 -5.51
CA GLY A 69 -11.45 2.77 -6.21
C GLY A 69 -11.81 4.11 -5.56
N GLN A 70 -11.43 4.39 -4.31
CA GLN A 70 -11.57 5.72 -3.70
C GLN A 70 -10.37 6.63 -4.07
N TRP A 71 -10.02 6.63 -5.35
CA TRP A 71 -9.08 7.57 -5.94
C TRP A 71 -9.89 8.77 -6.45
N HIS A 72 -10.03 9.82 -5.64
CA HIS A 72 -10.47 11.12 -6.16
C HIS A 72 -9.33 11.70 -7.00
N GLY A 73 -9.31 11.31 -8.28
CA GLY A 73 -8.37 11.79 -9.27
C GLY A 73 -8.51 13.31 -9.46
N ILE A 74 -7.56 14.05 -8.91
CA ILE A 74 -7.05 15.20 -9.63
C ILE A 74 -6.20 14.63 -10.77
N GLY A 75 -6.74 14.66 -11.99
CA GLY A 75 -6.00 14.67 -13.25
C GLY A 75 -5.37 13.36 -13.73
N ARG A 76 -6.17 12.46 -14.31
CA ARG A 76 -5.70 11.67 -15.46
C ARG A 76 -6.19 12.38 -16.73
N ASN A 77 -5.41 13.34 -17.24
CA ASN A 77 -5.56 13.74 -18.64
C ASN A 77 -4.90 12.65 -19.49
N LEU A 78 -5.73 12.01 -20.32
CA LEU A 78 -5.29 11.33 -21.54
C LEU A 78 -4.87 12.37 -22.58
#